data_AF-A0A8S2A4Q7-F1
#
_entry.id   AF-A0A8S2A4Q7-F1
#
_cell.length_a   1.000
_cell.length_b   1.000
_cell.length_c   1.000
_cell.angle_alpha   90.00
_cell.angle_beta   90.00
_cell.angle_gamma   90.00
#
_symmetry.space_group_name_H-M   'P 1'
#
loop_
_entity.id
_entity.type
_entity.pdbx_description
1 polymer ?
#
loop_
_entity_poly.entity_id
_entity_poly.type
_entity_poly.pdbx_seq_one_letter_code
_entity_poly.pdbx_strand_id
1 'polypeptide(L)'
;MSAILLQGAGAATSLSPFNSIDSSKLVAPSRSSLSVRSKRYIVAGSDGTNKSFGSSSLVARRSEPLIPNAVATKADTAASSTSSKPGHELLLFEALQEGLEEEMDRDPHVCVMGEDVGHYGGSYKVTKGLADKFGDLRVLDTPICENAFTGMGIGAAMIGLRPVIEGMNMGFLLLAFNQISNNCGMLHYTSGGQFTIPVVIRGPGGVGRQLGAEHSQRLESYFQSIPGIQMVACSTPYNAKGLMKAAIRSENPVILFEHVLLYNLKETIPDEEYICNLEEAEMVRPGEHITILTYSRMRYHVMQAAKTLVNKGYDPEVIDIRSLKPFDLYTIGNSVKKTHRVLIVEECMRTGGIGASLTAAINENFHDYLDAPVMCLSSQDVPTPYAGTLEEWTVVQPAQIVTAVEQLCQGTGRVKQRGGTESEASEKEREKERKISMAAITSAVIAIAGIILGWITIELACKPCLESGREAIDRSLNPDYDPDDQDVDTSSDVRSPLIPNHPPDNSDPDPSTAIKSV
;
A
#
# COMPACT_ATOMS: atom_id res chain seq x y z
N MET A 1 -69.74 13.52 28.42
CA MET A 1 -69.49 12.10 28.11
C MET A 1 -68.23 12.07 27.26
N SER A 2 -67.02 12.23 27.82
CA SER A 2 -66.46 11.63 29.05
C SER A 2 -66.37 10.11 28.89
N ALA A 3 -65.29 9.38 29.10
CA ALA A 3 -63.86 9.58 29.44
C ALA A 3 -63.28 8.10 29.50
N ILE A 4 -62.07 7.69 29.91
CA ILE A 4 -60.88 8.29 30.56
C ILE A 4 -59.69 7.28 30.55
N LEU A 5 -58.43 7.75 30.75
CA LEU A 5 -57.22 7.00 31.25
C LEU A 5 -56.63 5.83 30.41
N LEU A 6 -55.38 5.36 30.57
CA LEU A 6 -54.02 5.85 30.98
C LEU A 6 -53.04 4.62 30.78
N GLN A 7 -51.70 4.62 30.66
CA GLN A 7 -50.61 5.62 30.70
C GLN A 7 -49.70 5.45 29.44
N GLY A 8 -48.37 5.29 29.36
CA GLY A 8 -47.20 5.36 30.27
C GLY A 8 -46.07 4.43 29.77
N ALA A 9 -44.78 4.71 29.90
CA ALA A 9 -44.07 5.96 30.20
C ALA A 9 -42.61 5.87 29.67
N GLY A 10 -41.95 7.00 29.40
CA GLY A 10 -40.53 7.04 29.00
C GLY A 10 -39.86 8.29 29.56
N ALA A 11 -38.82 8.12 30.38
CA ALA A 11 -38.20 9.20 31.14
C ALA A 11 -36.82 9.59 30.58
N ALA A 12 -36.44 10.86 30.75
CA ALA A 12 -35.15 11.39 30.31
C ALA A 12 -34.34 11.96 31.49
N THR A 13 -33.05 11.63 31.52
CA THR A 13 -32.01 12.20 32.42
C THR A 13 -30.73 12.30 31.58
N SER A 14 -30.31 13.49 31.15
CA SER A 14 -29.56 14.52 31.90
C SER A 14 -28.05 14.25 31.96
N LEU A 15 -27.29 14.94 31.10
CA LEU A 15 -25.85 15.14 31.23
C LEU A 15 -25.59 16.60 31.65
N SER A 16 -24.67 16.80 32.60
CA SER A 16 -24.38 18.11 33.21
C SER A 16 -22.94 18.58 32.92
N PRO A 17 -22.70 19.88 32.68
CA PRO A 17 -21.37 20.41 32.39
C PRO A 17 -20.69 21.06 33.63
N PHE A 18 -19.48 20.60 33.94
CA PHE A 18 -18.49 21.25 34.82
C PHE A 18 -17.09 20.80 34.37
N ASN A 19 -15.99 21.55 34.52
CA ASN A 19 -15.82 22.89 35.08
C ASN A 19 -14.66 23.63 34.37
N SER A 20 -14.61 24.95 34.43
CA SER A 20 -13.44 25.72 33.96
C SER A 20 -12.29 25.68 34.98
N ILE A 21 -11.04 25.70 34.49
CA ILE A 21 -9.84 25.80 35.34
C ILE A 21 -9.25 27.21 35.24
N ASP A 22 -9.00 27.79 36.41
CA ASP A 22 -8.50 29.15 36.64
C ASP A 22 -7.00 29.26 36.28
N SER A 23 -6.64 30.24 35.45
CA SER A 23 -5.28 30.46 34.95
C SER A 23 -4.36 31.24 35.91
N SER A 24 -4.82 31.59 37.11
CA SER A 24 -4.10 32.48 38.05
C SER A 24 -3.02 31.84 38.94
N LYS A 25 -2.77 30.52 38.85
CA LYS A 25 -1.93 29.78 39.83
C LYS A 25 -0.81 28.89 39.24
N LEU A 26 0.01 29.44 38.34
CA LEU A 26 1.30 28.84 37.97
C LEU A 26 2.47 29.81 38.22
N VAL A 27 3.07 29.71 39.41
CA VAL A 27 4.30 30.42 39.77
C VAL A 27 5.50 29.55 39.42
N ALA A 28 6.29 29.95 38.42
CA ALA A 28 7.51 29.24 38.05
C ALA A 28 8.69 29.60 38.98
N PRO A 29 9.43 28.61 39.53
CA PRO A 29 10.63 28.88 40.32
C PRO A 29 11.78 29.42 39.45
N SER A 30 12.69 30.17 40.07
CA SER A 30 13.75 30.91 39.38
C SER A 30 14.89 30.03 38.84
N ARG A 31 15.54 30.51 37.77
CA ARG A 31 16.72 29.89 37.15
C ARG A 31 17.84 29.62 38.16
N SER A 32 18.28 28.37 38.27
CA SER A 32 19.60 28.01 38.78
C SER A 32 20.57 27.74 37.62
N SER A 33 21.85 28.06 37.80
CA SER A 33 22.86 28.00 36.73
C SER A 33 23.56 26.65 36.64
N LEU A 34 23.35 25.91 35.54
CA LEU A 34 24.17 24.75 35.20
C LEU A 34 25.35 25.17 34.32
N SER A 35 26.57 24.95 34.80
CA SER A 35 27.80 25.27 34.07
C SER A 35 28.10 24.23 33.00
N VAL A 36 28.04 24.61 31.72
CA VAL A 36 28.41 23.73 30.60
C VAL A 36 29.93 23.49 30.61
N ARG A 37 30.33 22.34 31.16
CA ARG A 37 31.73 21.93 31.28
C ARG A 37 32.23 21.43 29.93
N SER A 38 32.72 22.35 29.09
CA SER A 38 33.22 22.05 27.73
C SER A 38 34.33 20.99 27.75
N LYS A 39 34.00 19.75 27.36
CA LYS A 39 34.96 18.76 26.90
C LYS A 39 35.19 18.98 25.41
N ARG A 40 36.42 19.30 25.02
CA ARG A 40 36.83 19.27 23.61
C ARG A 40 37.09 17.82 23.22
N TYR A 41 36.37 17.32 22.22
CA TYR A 41 36.84 16.16 21.45
C TYR A 41 37.75 16.68 20.34
N ILE A 42 38.95 16.11 20.20
CA ILE A 42 39.87 16.41 19.12
C ILE A 42 39.72 15.29 18.10
N VAL A 43 39.03 15.58 16.99
CA VAL A 43 39.07 14.73 15.79
C VAL A 43 40.25 15.22 14.95
N ALA A 44 41.29 14.38 14.84
CA ALA A 44 42.47 14.70 14.06
C ALA A 44 42.23 14.40 12.57
N GLY A 45 41.68 15.37 11.84
CA GLY A 45 41.69 15.34 10.38
C GLY A 45 43.11 15.62 9.86
N SER A 46 43.64 14.73 9.02
CA SER A 46 44.86 15.00 8.27
C SER A 46 44.53 15.89 7.06
N ASP A 47 44.87 17.18 7.14
CA ASP A 47 45.32 17.96 5.97
C ASP A 47 45.97 19.28 6.42
N GLY A 48 47.29 19.36 6.29
CA GLY A 48 48.10 20.41 6.90
C GLY A 48 48.28 21.65 6.00
N THR A 49 47.37 22.63 6.09
CA THR A 49 47.67 24.00 5.62
C THR A 49 47.32 25.06 6.66
N ASN A 50 48.34 25.75 7.17
CA ASN A 50 48.17 26.86 8.11
C ASN A 50 47.71 28.14 7.37
N LYS A 51 46.54 28.68 7.73
CA LYS A 51 46.19 30.08 7.47
C LYS A 51 45.58 30.71 8.73
N SER A 52 46.28 31.70 9.27
CA SER A 52 45.82 32.52 10.39
C SER A 52 44.70 33.45 9.96
N PHE A 53 43.61 33.51 10.73
CA PHE A 53 42.61 34.58 10.64
C PHE A 53 42.55 35.38 11.96
N GLY A 54 42.46 36.70 11.82
CA GLY A 54 42.47 37.64 12.93
C GLY A 54 41.09 37.83 13.59
N SER A 55 41.07 38.63 14.65
CA SER A 55 39.85 38.93 15.39
C SER A 55 38.93 39.89 14.63
N SER A 56 37.65 39.54 14.48
CA SER A 56 36.58 40.49 14.16
C SER A 56 35.23 40.04 14.72
N SER A 57 34.68 40.84 15.65
CA SER A 57 33.26 41.02 16.00
C SER A 57 32.26 39.87 15.75
N LEU A 58 31.67 39.36 16.84
CA LEU A 58 30.42 38.59 16.81
C LEU A 58 29.28 39.45 16.25
N VAL A 59 28.74 39.08 15.08
CA VAL A 59 27.46 39.60 14.56
C VAL A 59 26.45 38.45 14.58
N ALA A 60 25.34 38.65 15.27
CA ALA A 60 24.28 37.64 15.37
C ALA A 60 23.55 37.51 14.02
N ARG A 61 23.87 36.47 13.24
CA ARG A 61 23.02 36.07 12.10
C ARG A 61 21.68 35.57 12.63
N ARG A 62 20.58 36.07 12.04
CA ARG A 62 19.29 35.37 12.09
C ARG A 62 19.47 33.98 11.50
N SER A 63 18.77 32.99 12.06
CA SER A 63 18.58 31.69 11.41
C SER A 63 17.79 31.89 10.12
N GLU A 64 18.38 31.53 8.99
CA GLU A 64 17.64 31.29 7.75
C GLU A 64 16.75 30.05 7.94
N PRO A 65 15.56 30.00 7.31
CA PRO A 65 14.73 28.80 7.34
C PRO A 65 15.48 27.66 6.64
N LEU A 66 15.53 26.49 7.28
CA LEU A 66 16.05 25.29 6.64
C LEU A 66 15.12 24.91 5.48
N ILE A 67 15.65 24.91 4.27
CA ILE A 67 14.99 24.34 3.09
C ILE A 67 15.35 22.85 3.06
N PRO A 68 14.42 21.92 3.37
CA PRO A 68 14.64 20.51 3.07
C PRO A 68 14.61 20.29 1.55
N ASN A 69 15.14 19.15 1.08
CA ASN A 69 15.18 18.75 -0.33
C ASN A 69 16.10 19.62 -1.21
N ALA A 70 17.41 19.41 -1.08
CA ALA A 70 18.36 19.79 -2.12
C ALA A 70 18.18 18.89 -3.35
N VAL A 71 17.26 19.26 -4.26
CA VAL A 71 17.06 18.58 -5.54
C VAL A 71 18.35 18.71 -6.36
N ALA A 72 19.07 17.59 -6.52
CA ALA A 72 20.29 17.55 -7.31
C ALA A 72 19.97 17.82 -8.79
N THR A 73 20.62 18.83 -9.37
CA THR A 73 20.47 19.15 -10.80
C THR A 73 21.28 18.17 -11.64
N LYS A 74 20.62 17.12 -12.14
CA LYS A 74 21.17 16.20 -13.14
C LYS A 74 21.09 16.87 -14.52
N ALA A 75 22.11 16.67 -15.36
CA ALA A 75 22.12 17.21 -16.71
C ALA A 75 21.24 16.38 -17.66
N ASP A 76 20.47 17.06 -18.53
CA ASP A 76 19.56 16.43 -19.47
C ASP A 76 20.31 15.49 -20.42
N THR A 77 20.10 14.18 -20.25
CA THR A 77 20.67 13.16 -21.13
C THR A 77 19.69 12.94 -22.29
N ALA A 78 19.82 13.75 -23.33
CA ALA A 78 18.96 13.68 -24.51
C ALA A 78 18.97 12.27 -25.14
N ALA A 79 17.79 11.74 -25.47
CA ALA A 79 17.64 10.40 -26.04
C ALA A 79 18.34 10.30 -27.41
N SER A 80 19.45 9.55 -27.45
CA SER A 80 20.18 9.30 -28.70
C SER A 80 19.38 8.39 -29.63
N SER A 81 19.31 8.74 -30.91
CA SER A 81 18.63 7.97 -31.95
C SER A 81 19.17 6.54 -32.05
N THR A 82 18.27 5.56 -32.03
CA THR A 82 18.61 4.13 -31.99
C THR A 82 18.95 3.57 -33.38
N SER A 83 20.19 3.12 -33.55
CA SER A 83 20.40 1.87 -34.28
C SER A 83 19.80 0.73 -33.44
N SER A 84 19.02 -0.17 -34.06
CA SER A 84 18.49 -1.35 -33.36
C SER A 84 19.64 -2.24 -32.89
N LYS A 85 19.93 -2.20 -31.58
CA LYS A 85 20.87 -3.12 -30.93
C LYS A 85 20.35 -4.56 -31.03
N PRO A 86 21.22 -5.59 -31.01
CA PRO A 86 20.77 -6.96 -30.83
C PRO A 86 20.06 -7.09 -29.47
N GLY A 87 19.05 -7.95 -29.45
CA GLY A 87 18.12 -8.11 -28.34
C GLY A 87 17.25 -9.35 -28.53
N HIS A 88 16.81 -9.95 -27.43
CA HIS A 88 16.00 -11.15 -27.41
C HIS A 88 14.64 -10.90 -26.73
N GLU A 89 13.65 -11.76 -27.06
CA GLU A 89 12.23 -11.53 -26.74
C GLU A 89 11.73 -12.49 -25.65
N LEU A 90 11.32 -11.92 -24.50
CA LEU A 90 11.06 -12.66 -23.27
C LEU A 90 9.94 -12.04 -22.43
N LEU A 91 9.43 -12.83 -21.48
CA LEU A 91 8.33 -12.49 -20.58
C LEU A 91 8.85 -11.78 -19.32
N LEU A 92 8.02 -10.99 -18.65
CA LEU A 92 8.47 -10.21 -17.48
C LEU A 92 8.99 -11.09 -16.33
N PHE A 93 8.46 -12.31 -16.12
CA PHE A 93 9.05 -13.23 -15.13
C PHE A 93 10.43 -13.73 -15.55
N GLU A 94 10.66 -13.93 -16.85
CA GLU A 94 11.95 -14.32 -17.42
C GLU A 94 12.96 -13.16 -17.30
N ALA A 95 12.51 -11.91 -17.40
CA ALA A 95 13.36 -10.72 -17.19
C ALA A 95 13.83 -10.57 -15.73
N LEU A 96 12.94 -10.85 -14.78
CA LEU A 96 13.27 -10.88 -13.35
C LEU A 96 14.24 -12.03 -13.04
N GLN A 97 14.01 -13.20 -13.64
CA GLN A 97 14.88 -14.37 -13.54
C GLN A 97 16.28 -14.08 -14.08
N GLU A 98 16.39 -13.57 -15.30
CA GLU A 98 17.64 -13.23 -15.97
C GLU A 98 18.41 -12.14 -15.20
N GLY A 99 17.73 -11.09 -14.73
CA GLY A 99 18.34 -10.04 -13.91
C GLY A 99 18.84 -10.54 -12.56
N LEU A 100 18.16 -11.53 -11.96
CA LEU A 100 18.58 -12.19 -10.72
C LEU A 100 19.77 -13.15 -10.98
N GLU A 101 19.69 -13.95 -12.04
CA GLU A 101 20.71 -14.93 -12.43
C GLU A 101 22.05 -14.26 -12.77
N GLU A 102 22.02 -13.14 -13.50
CA GLU A 102 23.21 -12.33 -13.81
C GLU A 102 23.90 -11.78 -12.55
N GLU A 103 23.14 -11.33 -11.54
CA GLU A 103 23.73 -10.87 -10.28
C GLU A 103 24.22 -12.04 -9.40
N MET A 104 23.56 -13.20 -9.46
CA MET A 104 24.01 -14.41 -8.77
C MET A 104 25.29 -15.00 -9.37
N ASP A 105 25.48 -14.93 -10.70
CA ASP A 105 26.75 -15.27 -11.35
C ASP A 105 27.84 -14.25 -11.04
N ARG A 106 27.48 -12.95 -10.97
CA ARG A 106 28.42 -11.85 -10.73
C ARG A 106 28.93 -11.78 -9.29
N ASP A 107 28.09 -12.06 -8.30
CA ASP A 107 28.43 -11.93 -6.88
C ASP A 107 27.99 -13.18 -6.09
N PRO A 108 28.94 -13.95 -5.51
CA PRO A 108 28.63 -15.16 -4.76
C PRO A 108 27.89 -14.89 -3.43
N HIS A 109 27.86 -13.64 -2.94
CA HIS A 109 27.17 -13.28 -1.70
C HIS A 109 25.64 -13.13 -1.88
N VAL A 110 25.16 -13.02 -3.12
CA VAL A 110 23.72 -12.98 -3.40
C VAL A 110 23.09 -14.34 -3.07
N CYS A 111 21.93 -14.36 -2.42
CA CYS A 111 21.18 -15.59 -2.17
C CYS A 111 19.68 -15.31 -2.22
N VAL A 112 18.90 -16.29 -2.69
CA VAL A 112 17.44 -16.24 -2.70
C VAL A 112 16.92 -17.05 -1.52
N MET A 113 15.89 -16.54 -0.85
CA MET A 113 15.17 -17.29 0.19
C MET A 113 13.68 -16.92 0.22
N GLY A 114 12.84 -17.92 0.48
CA GLY A 114 11.39 -17.78 0.54
C GLY A 114 10.67 -19.11 0.36
N GLU A 115 9.35 -19.05 0.28
CA GLU A 115 8.51 -20.24 0.07
C GLU A 115 8.55 -20.69 -1.39
N ASP A 116 8.80 -21.98 -1.61
CA ASP A 116 8.86 -22.65 -2.92
C ASP A 116 9.86 -22.05 -3.94
N VAL A 117 10.80 -21.19 -3.53
CA VAL A 117 11.78 -20.52 -4.41
C VAL A 117 12.82 -21.47 -5.01
N GLY A 118 13.11 -22.58 -4.34
CA GLY A 118 14.17 -23.53 -4.68
C GLY A 118 13.72 -24.53 -5.73
N HIS A 119 13.41 -25.75 -5.32
CA HIS A 119 13.13 -26.86 -6.26
C HIS A 119 11.85 -26.66 -7.08
N TYR A 120 10.87 -25.91 -6.57
CA TYR A 120 9.67 -25.54 -7.34
C TYR A 120 9.90 -24.32 -8.25
N GLY A 121 10.92 -23.51 -7.98
CA GLY A 121 11.31 -22.37 -8.80
C GLY A 121 10.42 -21.12 -8.65
N GLY A 122 9.78 -20.95 -7.51
CA GLY A 122 8.88 -19.84 -7.18
C GLY A 122 7.49 -20.00 -7.79
N SER A 123 6.47 -19.43 -7.15
CA SER A 123 5.06 -19.59 -7.60
C SER A 123 4.80 -19.00 -8.98
N TYR A 124 5.54 -17.96 -9.37
CA TYR A 124 5.47 -17.33 -10.70
C TYR A 124 6.71 -17.58 -11.58
N LYS A 125 7.51 -18.59 -11.24
CA LYS A 125 8.64 -19.12 -12.06
C LYS A 125 9.83 -18.17 -12.27
N VAL A 126 9.93 -17.11 -11.47
CA VAL A 126 11.06 -16.15 -11.44
C VAL A 126 12.39 -16.79 -10.96
N THR A 127 12.36 -17.87 -10.17
CA THR A 127 13.57 -18.52 -9.64
C THR A 127 13.82 -19.92 -10.22
N LYS A 128 13.12 -20.26 -11.31
CA LYS A 128 13.08 -21.60 -11.91
C LYS A 128 14.46 -22.07 -12.39
N GLY A 129 14.93 -23.18 -11.83
CA GLY A 129 16.22 -23.79 -12.19
C GLY A 129 17.45 -23.09 -11.58
N LEU A 130 17.27 -21.99 -10.84
CA LEU A 130 18.37 -21.34 -10.13
C LEU A 130 18.92 -22.25 -9.02
N ALA A 131 18.08 -23.07 -8.38
CA ALA A 131 18.51 -24.11 -7.44
C ALA A 131 19.40 -25.17 -8.10
N ASP A 132 19.03 -25.66 -9.30
CA ASP A 132 19.85 -26.61 -10.05
C ASP A 132 21.21 -26.03 -10.48
N LYS A 133 21.29 -24.71 -10.70
CA LYS A 133 22.51 -23.98 -11.09
C LYS A 133 23.42 -23.63 -9.91
N PHE A 134 22.85 -23.13 -8.81
CA PHE A 134 23.60 -22.53 -7.69
C PHE A 134 23.58 -23.33 -6.38
N GLY A 135 22.69 -24.32 -6.26
CA GLY A 135 22.50 -25.16 -5.08
C GLY A 135 21.68 -24.52 -3.96
N ASP A 136 21.12 -25.37 -3.11
CA ASP A 136 20.13 -25.06 -2.07
C ASP A 136 20.61 -24.01 -1.04
N LEU A 137 21.93 -23.85 -0.87
CA LEU A 137 22.53 -22.83 0.00
C LEU A 137 22.48 -21.40 -0.59
N ARG A 138 22.20 -21.27 -1.89
CA ARG A 138 22.02 -19.97 -2.57
C ARG A 138 20.60 -19.76 -3.10
N VAL A 139 19.76 -20.79 -3.17
CA VAL A 139 18.33 -20.71 -3.48
C VAL A 139 17.58 -21.58 -2.48
N LEU A 140 17.28 -20.99 -1.31
CA LEU A 140 16.84 -21.70 -0.12
C LEU A 140 15.31 -21.71 -0.01
N ASP A 141 14.71 -22.89 -0.18
CA ASP A 141 13.32 -23.13 0.22
C ASP A 141 13.17 -23.00 1.75
N THR A 142 12.23 -22.18 2.20
CA THR A 142 12.00 -21.91 3.64
C THR A 142 10.66 -22.46 4.14
N PRO A 143 10.52 -22.77 5.44
CA PRO A 143 9.21 -23.01 6.05
C PRO A 143 8.27 -21.82 5.84
N ILE A 144 6.96 -22.09 5.81
CA ILE A 144 5.89 -21.08 5.68
C ILE A 144 5.85 -20.23 6.96
N CYS A 145 6.67 -19.18 7.00
CA CYS A 145 6.87 -18.28 8.14
C CYS A 145 7.69 -17.04 7.73
N GLU A 146 7.01 -16.08 7.12
CA GLU A 146 7.55 -14.85 6.53
C GLU A 146 8.37 -14.04 7.54
N ASN A 147 7.90 -13.94 8.78
CA ASN A 147 8.62 -13.27 9.87
C ASN A 147 9.95 -13.94 10.22
N ALA A 148 10.05 -15.26 10.06
CA ALA A 148 11.27 -16.01 10.36
C ALA A 148 12.28 -15.90 9.20
N PHE A 149 11.87 -16.18 7.96
CA PHE A 149 12.80 -16.08 6.83
C PHE A 149 13.20 -14.64 6.51
N THR A 150 12.31 -13.66 6.69
CA THR A 150 12.68 -12.23 6.51
C THR A 150 13.71 -11.80 7.56
N GLY A 151 13.55 -12.25 8.81
CA GLY A 151 14.54 -12.03 9.87
C GLY A 151 15.87 -12.73 9.62
N MET A 152 15.83 -13.96 9.08
CA MET A 152 17.02 -14.71 8.67
C MET A 152 17.79 -13.98 7.56
N GLY A 153 17.09 -13.48 6.54
CA GLY A 153 17.66 -12.67 5.48
C GLY A 153 18.33 -11.41 6.02
N ILE A 154 17.63 -10.59 6.80
CA ILE A 154 18.24 -9.36 7.36
C ILE A 154 19.45 -9.68 8.24
N GLY A 155 19.41 -10.75 9.04
CA GLY A 155 20.55 -11.23 9.81
C GLY A 155 21.73 -11.71 8.95
N ALA A 156 21.46 -12.33 7.80
CA ALA A 156 22.46 -12.72 6.81
C ALA A 156 23.09 -11.50 6.10
N ALA A 157 22.30 -10.46 5.84
CA ALA A 157 22.79 -9.19 5.27
C ALA A 157 23.77 -8.47 6.22
N MET A 158 23.46 -8.45 7.52
CA MET A 158 24.34 -7.88 8.56
C MET A 158 25.73 -8.55 8.65
N ILE A 159 25.90 -9.76 8.10
CA ILE A 159 27.18 -10.50 8.06
C ILE A 159 27.78 -10.60 6.65
N GLY A 160 27.26 -9.84 5.68
CA GLY A 160 27.86 -9.67 4.34
C GLY A 160 27.27 -10.51 3.21
N LEU A 161 26.13 -11.16 3.39
CA LEU A 161 25.35 -11.70 2.26
C LEU A 161 24.45 -10.62 1.64
N ARG A 162 23.86 -10.89 0.47
CA ARG A 162 22.95 -9.98 -0.26
C ARG A 162 21.62 -10.70 -0.55
N PRO A 163 20.71 -10.81 0.43
CA PRO A 163 19.50 -11.61 0.30
C PRO A 163 18.47 -11.00 -0.65
N VAL A 164 17.89 -11.85 -1.48
CA VAL A 164 16.68 -11.62 -2.27
C VAL A 164 15.57 -12.45 -1.65
N ILE A 165 14.70 -11.78 -0.90
CA ILE A 165 13.63 -12.38 -0.12
C ILE A 165 12.36 -12.37 -0.97
N GLU A 166 11.85 -13.54 -1.34
CA GLU A 166 10.55 -13.68 -2.06
C GLU A 166 9.43 -13.97 -1.07
N GLY A 167 8.42 -13.11 -1.03
CA GLY A 167 7.11 -13.46 -0.45
C GLY A 167 6.21 -14.02 -1.54
N MET A 168 5.60 -15.21 -1.32
CA MET A 168 4.76 -15.88 -2.33
C MET A 168 3.59 -15.00 -2.80
N ASN A 169 3.09 -14.14 -1.91
CA ASN A 169 2.32 -12.94 -2.24
C ASN A 169 2.80 -11.82 -1.31
N MET A 170 2.95 -10.59 -1.82
CA MET A 170 3.33 -9.43 -1.02
C MET A 170 2.39 -9.24 0.18
N GLY A 171 1.09 -9.53 0.03
CA GLY A 171 0.09 -9.49 1.10
C GLY A 171 0.49 -10.27 2.36
N PHE A 172 1.20 -11.39 2.20
CA PHE A 172 1.59 -12.24 3.33
C PHE A 172 2.79 -11.68 4.10
N LEU A 173 3.62 -10.83 3.46
CA LEU A 173 4.73 -10.12 4.13
C LEU A 173 4.26 -9.09 5.18
N LEU A 174 2.95 -8.87 5.35
CA LEU A 174 2.40 -8.22 6.55
C LEU A 174 2.75 -8.99 7.84
N LEU A 175 2.87 -10.32 7.79
CA LEU A 175 3.37 -11.12 8.92
C LEU A 175 4.83 -10.79 9.25
N ALA A 176 5.62 -10.40 8.25
CA ALA A 176 7.00 -9.92 8.39
C ALA A 176 7.13 -8.41 8.65
N PHE A 177 6.05 -7.64 8.79
CA PHE A 177 6.10 -6.16 8.78
C PHE A 177 7.04 -5.56 9.84
N ASN A 178 7.16 -6.18 11.03
CA ASN A 178 8.13 -5.76 12.04
C ASN A 178 9.59 -5.91 11.59
N GLN A 179 9.93 -7.00 10.88
CA GLN A 179 11.25 -7.21 10.30
C GLN A 179 11.53 -6.13 9.24
N ILE A 180 10.58 -5.91 8.33
CA ILE A 180 10.71 -4.94 7.24
C ILE A 180 10.86 -3.51 7.77
N SER A 181 10.01 -3.11 8.74
CA SER A 181 10.04 -1.79 9.37
C SER A 181 11.31 -1.56 10.19
N ASN A 182 11.51 -2.37 11.22
CA ASN A 182 12.42 -2.03 12.31
C ASN A 182 13.82 -2.61 12.10
N ASN A 183 13.92 -3.77 11.46
CA ASN A 183 15.21 -4.41 11.19
C ASN A 183 15.74 -4.00 9.81
N CYS A 184 14.93 -4.03 8.75
CA CYS A 184 15.36 -3.62 7.42
C CYS A 184 15.55 -2.10 7.36
N GLY A 185 14.47 -1.32 7.53
CA GLY A 185 14.52 0.13 7.40
C GLY A 185 15.40 0.88 8.40
N MET A 186 15.48 0.42 9.67
CA MET A 186 16.08 1.22 10.74
C MET A 186 17.47 0.76 11.23
N LEU A 187 17.93 -0.48 11.00
CA LEU A 187 19.19 -0.96 11.60
C LEU A 187 20.44 -0.19 11.15
N HIS A 188 20.48 0.28 9.90
CA HIS A 188 21.60 1.14 9.46
C HIS A 188 21.71 2.41 10.32
N TYR A 189 20.57 3.04 10.61
CA TYR A 189 20.51 4.25 11.43
C TYR A 189 20.75 3.96 12.93
N THR A 190 20.06 2.96 13.50
CA THR A 190 20.14 2.67 14.95
C THR A 190 21.48 2.04 15.37
N SER A 191 22.19 1.37 14.45
CA SER A 191 23.57 0.92 14.67
C SER A 191 24.62 2.01 14.51
N GLY A 192 24.24 3.22 14.05
CA GLY A 192 25.19 4.29 13.73
C GLY A 192 26.05 3.97 12.50
N GLY A 193 25.49 3.28 11.51
CA GLY A 193 26.18 2.87 10.28
C GLY A 193 27.14 1.70 10.44
N GLN A 194 27.01 0.88 11.49
CA GLN A 194 27.84 -0.32 11.67
C GLN A 194 27.36 -1.53 10.86
N PHE A 195 26.09 -1.54 10.42
CA PHE A 195 25.56 -2.51 9.47
C PHE A 195 25.03 -1.78 8.22
N THR A 196 25.41 -2.21 7.02
CA THR A 196 24.56 -2.04 5.83
C THR A 196 23.52 -3.15 5.81
N ILE A 197 22.42 -2.94 5.07
CA ILE A 197 21.34 -3.93 4.94
C ILE A 197 21.03 -4.10 3.44
N PRO A 198 21.95 -4.70 2.65
CA PRO A 198 21.77 -4.95 1.21
C PRO A 198 20.75 -6.08 0.99
N VAL A 199 19.47 -5.78 1.18
CA VAL A 199 18.35 -6.72 1.09
C VAL A 199 17.37 -6.26 0.01
N VAL A 200 17.03 -7.16 -0.91
CA VAL A 200 15.88 -7.00 -1.80
C VAL A 200 14.71 -7.77 -1.23
N ILE A 201 13.58 -7.12 -1.01
CA ILE A 201 12.30 -7.77 -0.73
C ILE A 201 11.47 -7.68 -2.00
N ARG A 202 11.02 -8.82 -2.52
CA ARG A 202 10.24 -8.89 -3.76
C ARG A 202 9.09 -9.87 -3.66
N GLY A 203 8.16 -9.74 -4.60
CA GLY A 203 7.06 -10.68 -4.77
C GLY A 203 5.89 -10.08 -5.55
N PRO A 204 4.94 -10.94 -5.97
CA PRO A 204 3.71 -10.54 -6.63
C PRO A 204 2.76 -9.78 -5.69
N GLY A 205 2.19 -8.68 -6.18
CA GLY A 205 1.01 -8.03 -5.61
C GLY A 205 0.02 -7.59 -6.69
N GLY A 206 -0.95 -6.77 -6.27
CA GLY A 206 -1.98 -6.20 -7.15
C GLY A 206 -3.18 -7.12 -7.39
N VAL A 207 -4.20 -6.60 -8.08
CA VAL A 207 -5.44 -7.32 -8.38
C VAL A 207 -5.22 -8.31 -9.53
N GLY A 208 -5.31 -9.59 -9.22
CA GLY A 208 -5.17 -10.69 -10.17
C GLY A 208 -6.42 -10.93 -11.03
N ARG A 209 -6.84 -12.19 -11.09
CA ARG A 209 -8.10 -12.62 -11.70
C ARG A 209 -8.78 -13.57 -10.74
N GLN A 210 -9.83 -13.10 -10.08
CA GLN A 210 -10.65 -13.81 -9.11
C GLN A 210 -9.84 -14.47 -7.99
N LEU A 211 -8.80 -13.77 -7.50
CA LEU A 211 -7.98 -14.25 -6.37
C LEU A 211 -8.60 -13.90 -5.01
N GLY A 212 -9.64 -13.06 -4.99
CA GLY A 212 -10.29 -12.59 -3.76
C GLY A 212 -9.44 -11.58 -2.97
N ALA A 213 -9.93 -11.19 -1.79
CA ALA A 213 -9.43 -10.02 -1.08
C ALA A 213 -7.99 -10.16 -0.57
N GLU A 214 -7.65 -11.32 0.01
CA GLU A 214 -6.38 -11.55 0.72
C GLU A 214 -5.18 -11.66 -0.25
N HIS A 215 -5.40 -12.20 -1.44
CA HIS A 215 -4.38 -12.34 -2.49
C HIS A 215 -4.29 -11.11 -3.42
N SER A 216 -5.18 -10.12 -3.26
CA SER A 216 -5.31 -8.93 -4.13
C SER A 216 -5.04 -7.61 -3.40
N GLN A 217 -4.18 -7.66 -2.37
CA GLN A 217 -3.77 -6.49 -1.59
C GLN A 217 -2.76 -5.63 -2.35
N ARG A 218 -2.74 -4.34 -2.03
CA ARG A 218 -1.83 -3.32 -2.58
C ARG A 218 -1.05 -2.72 -1.41
N LEU A 219 0.15 -3.25 -1.15
CA LEU A 219 0.94 -2.94 0.05
C LEU A 219 1.91 -1.76 -0.11
N GLU A 220 1.97 -1.13 -1.28
CA GLU A 220 2.89 -0.01 -1.52
C GLU A 220 2.69 1.09 -0.47
N SER A 221 1.44 1.45 -0.17
CA SER A 221 1.06 2.42 0.87
C SER A 221 1.52 2.04 2.28
N TYR A 222 1.39 0.77 2.65
CA TYR A 222 1.78 0.25 3.97
C TYR A 222 3.28 0.48 4.21
N PHE A 223 4.10 0.08 3.23
CA PHE A 223 5.55 0.20 3.32
C PHE A 223 6.05 1.64 3.06
N GLN A 224 5.33 2.50 2.33
CA GLN A 224 5.76 3.88 2.06
C GLN A 224 6.02 4.70 3.33
N SER A 225 5.38 4.36 4.45
CA SER A 225 5.60 5.00 5.75
C SER A 225 6.99 4.72 6.36
N ILE A 226 7.62 3.58 6.07
CA ILE A 226 8.82 3.07 6.76
C ILE A 226 10.08 3.87 6.39
N PRO A 227 10.78 4.54 7.33
CA PRO A 227 12.06 5.20 7.04
C PRO A 227 13.15 4.21 6.61
N GLY A 228 14.09 4.67 5.76
CA GLY A 228 15.31 3.92 5.41
C GLY A 228 15.19 2.82 4.36
N ILE A 229 13.99 2.51 3.87
CA ILE A 229 13.79 1.66 2.68
C ILE A 229 13.64 2.51 1.40
N GLN A 230 14.15 2.00 0.28
CA GLN A 230 13.81 2.43 -1.07
C GLN A 230 12.68 1.52 -1.62
N MET A 231 11.86 2.04 -2.54
CA MET A 231 10.73 1.29 -3.12
C MET A 231 10.59 1.55 -4.62
N VAL A 232 10.57 0.48 -5.42
CA VAL A 232 10.39 0.53 -6.88
C VAL A 232 9.33 -0.45 -7.34
N ALA A 233 8.57 -0.09 -8.39
CA ALA A 233 7.57 -0.96 -9.00
C ALA A 233 7.93 -1.29 -10.45
N CYS A 234 7.83 -2.57 -10.81
CA CYS A 234 8.09 -3.04 -12.16
C CYS A 234 6.85 -2.90 -13.06
N SER A 235 7.09 -2.55 -14.33
CA SER A 235 6.05 -2.27 -15.32
C SER A 235 6.31 -2.92 -16.70
N THR A 236 7.57 -3.15 -17.10
CA THR A 236 7.94 -3.81 -18.36
C THR A 236 9.04 -4.84 -18.11
N PRO A 237 9.25 -5.86 -18.98
CA PRO A 237 10.41 -6.74 -18.91
C PRO A 237 11.74 -5.97 -18.84
N TYR A 238 11.92 -4.93 -19.66
CA TYR A 238 13.12 -4.08 -19.62
C TYR A 238 13.35 -3.47 -18.23
N ASN A 239 12.36 -2.79 -17.65
CA ASN A 239 12.54 -2.17 -16.35
C ASN A 239 12.54 -3.19 -15.19
N ALA A 240 11.94 -4.37 -15.36
CA ALA A 240 12.03 -5.46 -14.40
C ALA A 240 13.45 -6.03 -14.26
N LYS A 241 14.11 -6.40 -15.36
CA LYS A 241 15.53 -6.83 -15.34
C LYS A 241 16.42 -5.71 -14.79
N GLY A 242 16.26 -4.50 -15.31
CA GLY A 242 17.10 -3.36 -14.94
C GLY A 242 16.95 -2.92 -13.48
N LEU A 243 15.75 -2.99 -12.89
CA LEU A 243 15.50 -2.67 -11.49
C LEU A 243 15.92 -3.81 -10.54
N MET A 244 15.77 -5.08 -10.94
CA MET A 244 16.28 -6.23 -10.16
C MET A 244 17.78 -6.10 -9.93
N LYS A 245 18.54 -5.87 -11.01
CA LYS A 245 20.00 -5.68 -10.95
C LYS A 245 20.38 -4.46 -10.10
N ALA A 246 19.61 -3.37 -10.20
CA ALA A 246 19.83 -2.16 -9.41
C ALA A 246 19.57 -2.38 -7.92
N ALA A 247 18.50 -3.12 -7.58
CA ALA A 247 18.12 -3.43 -6.21
C ALA A 247 19.18 -4.31 -5.52
N ILE A 248 19.61 -5.39 -6.18
CA ILE A 248 20.65 -6.31 -5.65
C ILE A 248 21.99 -5.57 -5.46
N ARG A 249 22.30 -4.60 -6.32
CA ARG A 249 23.50 -3.73 -6.22
C ARG A 249 23.38 -2.58 -5.20
N SER A 250 22.24 -2.41 -4.52
CA SER A 250 22.08 -1.37 -3.47
C SER A 250 22.61 -1.84 -2.11
N GLU A 251 23.21 -0.91 -1.35
CA GLU A 251 23.59 -1.13 0.06
C GLU A 251 22.44 -0.84 1.05
N ASN A 252 21.33 -0.31 0.54
CA ASN A 252 20.11 -0.03 1.30
C ASN A 252 19.06 -1.11 1.02
N PRO A 253 18.08 -1.31 1.93
CA PRO A 253 16.91 -2.12 1.64
C PRO A 253 16.11 -1.59 0.44
N VAL A 254 15.74 -2.47 -0.48
CA VAL A 254 14.87 -2.15 -1.61
C VAL A 254 13.67 -3.08 -1.61
N ILE A 255 12.45 -2.53 -1.61
CA ILE A 255 11.24 -3.29 -1.94
C ILE A 255 10.95 -3.14 -3.44
N LEU A 256 10.95 -4.27 -4.14
CA LEU A 256 10.69 -4.37 -5.58
C LEU A 256 9.31 -5.00 -5.78
N PHE A 257 8.33 -4.17 -6.15
CA PHE A 257 6.94 -4.58 -6.33
C PHE A 257 6.72 -5.15 -7.74
N GLU A 258 6.28 -6.41 -7.80
CA GLU A 258 5.87 -7.11 -9.02
C GLU A 258 4.35 -7.20 -9.08
N HIS A 259 3.78 -7.37 -10.27
CA HIS A 259 2.33 -7.40 -10.45
C HIS A 259 1.88 -8.70 -11.14
N VAL A 260 0.99 -9.46 -10.50
CA VAL A 260 0.57 -10.81 -10.93
C VAL A 260 0.15 -10.91 -12.41
N LEU A 261 -0.56 -9.91 -12.93
CA LEU A 261 -1.00 -9.88 -14.33
C LEU A 261 0.05 -9.42 -15.35
N LEU A 262 1.22 -8.94 -14.91
CA LEU A 262 2.28 -8.46 -15.81
C LEU A 262 3.34 -9.52 -16.11
N TYR A 263 3.46 -10.62 -15.36
CA TYR A 263 4.48 -11.66 -15.60
C TYR A 263 4.48 -12.21 -17.04
N ASN A 264 3.31 -12.32 -17.67
CA ASN A 264 3.14 -12.80 -19.04
C ASN A 264 3.18 -11.69 -20.11
N LEU A 265 3.56 -10.47 -19.74
CA LEU A 265 3.87 -9.40 -20.68
C LEU A 265 5.19 -9.72 -21.40
N LYS A 266 5.21 -9.61 -22.72
CA LYS A 266 6.40 -9.90 -23.56
C LYS A 266 6.98 -8.63 -24.16
N GLU A 267 8.31 -8.53 -24.19
CA GLU A 267 9.07 -7.40 -24.78
C GLU A 267 10.39 -7.93 -25.37
N THR A 268 10.95 -7.22 -26.36
CA THR A 268 12.33 -7.45 -26.80
C THR A 268 13.26 -6.51 -26.04
N ILE A 269 14.15 -7.05 -25.22
CA ILE A 269 15.13 -6.28 -24.44
C ILE A 269 16.54 -6.36 -25.06
N PRO A 270 17.45 -5.43 -24.78
CA PRO A 270 18.83 -5.47 -25.30
C PRO A 270 19.66 -6.64 -24.74
N ASP A 271 20.56 -7.18 -25.56
CA ASP A 271 21.53 -8.23 -25.15
C ASP A 271 22.74 -7.69 -24.35
N GLU A 272 22.84 -6.38 -24.16
CA GLU A 272 23.94 -5.72 -23.43
C GLU A 272 23.65 -5.62 -21.93
N GLU A 273 24.70 -5.50 -21.09
CA GLU A 273 24.49 -5.20 -19.67
C GLU A 273 23.91 -3.78 -19.50
N TYR A 274 22.76 -3.69 -18.85
CA TYR A 274 22.15 -2.43 -18.41
C TYR A 274 21.63 -2.54 -16.98
N ILE A 275 21.37 -1.38 -16.37
CA ILE A 275 20.87 -1.21 -15.00
C ILE A 275 19.90 -0.02 -15.02
N CYS A 276 18.76 -0.11 -14.34
CA CYS A 276 17.90 1.05 -14.14
C CYS A 276 18.33 1.86 -12.91
N ASN A 277 18.14 3.18 -12.94
CA ASN A 277 18.25 3.98 -11.72
C ASN A 277 17.01 3.74 -10.84
N LEU A 278 17.22 3.39 -9.57
CA LEU A 278 16.13 3.14 -8.61
C LEU A 278 15.27 4.38 -8.34
N GLU A 279 15.83 5.59 -8.51
CA GLU A 279 15.21 6.86 -8.11
C GLU A 279 14.77 7.72 -9.32
N GLU A 280 14.51 7.10 -10.47
CA GLU A 280 14.26 7.79 -11.74
C GLU A 280 12.97 7.33 -12.43
N ALA A 281 12.13 8.27 -12.82
CA ALA A 281 10.90 8.01 -13.56
C ALA A 281 11.19 7.71 -15.04
N GLU A 282 10.19 7.21 -15.75
CA GLU A 282 10.25 6.86 -17.17
C GLU A 282 9.28 7.71 -17.99
N MET A 283 9.79 8.43 -19.00
CA MET A 283 8.96 9.13 -19.96
C MET A 283 8.38 8.13 -20.99
N VAL A 284 7.18 7.63 -20.74
CA VAL A 284 6.51 6.61 -21.59
C VAL A 284 5.91 7.23 -22.84
N ARG A 285 5.41 8.47 -22.75
CA ARG A 285 4.90 9.24 -23.89
C ARG A 285 5.10 10.74 -23.65
N PRO A 286 5.84 11.47 -24.50
CA PRO A 286 5.89 12.93 -24.39
C PRO A 286 4.55 13.55 -24.77
N GLY A 287 4.19 14.67 -24.15
CA GLY A 287 3.02 15.48 -24.52
C GLY A 287 2.97 16.87 -23.88
N GLU A 288 1.94 17.66 -24.19
CA GLU A 288 1.83 19.07 -23.78
C GLU A 288 0.56 19.42 -22.97
N HIS A 289 -0.56 18.71 -23.11
CA HIS A 289 -1.85 19.15 -22.56
C HIS A 289 -2.08 18.79 -21.09
N ILE A 290 -1.52 17.67 -20.62
CA ILE A 290 -1.69 17.15 -19.26
C ILE A 290 -0.55 16.17 -18.91
N THR A 291 -0.10 16.16 -17.66
CA THR A 291 0.80 15.14 -17.12
C THR A 291 -0.04 14.01 -16.51
N ILE A 292 0.15 12.78 -16.96
CA ILE A 292 -0.43 11.58 -16.35
C ILE A 292 0.69 10.79 -15.67
N LEU A 293 0.66 10.72 -14.34
CA LEU A 293 1.59 9.95 -13.51
C LEU A 293 0.97 8.60 -13.18
N THR A 294 1.72 7.52 -13.36
CA THR A 294 1.23 6.16 -13.10
C THR A 294 2.39 5.22 -12.76
N TYR A 295 2.12 3.96 -12.40
CA TYR A 295 3.14 2.94 -12.21
C TYR A 295 2.57 1.53 -12.43
N SER A 296 3.46 0.55 -12.61
CA SER A 296 3.12 -0.87 -12.77
C SER A 296 2.00 -1.10 -13.79
N ARG A 297 0.97 -1.90 -13.47
CA ARG A 297 -0.13 -2.25 -14.38
C ARG A 297 -0.90 -1.03 -14.90
N MET A 298 -1.04 0.04 -14.11
CA MET A 298 -1.83 1.20 -14.51
C MET A 298 -1.21 1.93 -15.71
N ARG A 299 0.10 1.76 -15.98
CA ARG A 299 0.76 2.12 -17.25
C ARG A 299 -0.02 1.67 -18.48
N TYR A 300 -0.55 0.45 -18.48
CA TYR A 300 -1.28 -0.12 -19.62
C TYR A 300 -2.69 0.45 -19.73
N HIS A 301 -3.35 0.69 -18.61
CA HIS A 301 -4.68 1.31 -18.57
C HIS A 301 -4.59 2.78 -19.05
N VAL A 302 -3.55 3.52 -18.64
CA VAL A 302 -3.24 4.87 -19.13
C VAL A 302 -2.89 4.86 -20.61
N MET A 303 -2.04 3.95 -21.09
CA MET A 303 -1.69 3.89 -22.52
C MET A 303 -2.84 3.41 -23.43
N GLN A 304 -3.84 2.71 -22.88
CA GLN A 304 -5.11 2.47 -23.57
C GLN A 304 -5.97 3.73 -23.61
N ALA A 305 -6.08 4.48 -22.52
CA ALA A 305 -6.78 5.76 -22.47
C ALA A 305 -6.15 6.83 -23.39
N ALA A 306 -4.82 6.88 -23.46
CA ALA A 306 -4.05 7.81 -24.28
C ALA A 306 -4.40 7.70 -25.78
N LYS A 307 -4.63 6.48 -26.30
CA LYS A 307 -5.09 6.26 -27.68
C LYS A 307 -6.44 6.95 -27.96
N THR A 308 -7.38 6.83 -27.02
CA THR A 308 -8.68 7.50 -27.10
C THR A 308 -8.57 9.02 -26.94
N LEU A 309 -7.67 9.49 -26.08
CA LEU A 309 -7.42 10.91 -25.84
C LEU A 309 -6.81 11.62 -27.06
N VAL A 310 -5.82 11.01 -27.71
CA VAL A 310 -5.25 11.53 -28.97
C VAL A 310 -6.31 11.60 -30.06
N ASN A 311 -7.17 10.58 -30.20
CA ASN A 311 -8.29 10.60 -31.14
C ASN A 311 -9.36 11.68 -30.80
N LYS A 312 -9.39 12.18 -29.56
CA LYS A 312 -10.23 13.31 -29.11
C LYS A 312 -9.53 14.67 -29.19
N GLY A 313 -8.27 14.73 -29.62
CA GLY A 313 -7.49 15.97 -29.71
C GLY A 313 -6.78 16.39 -28.42
N TYR A 314 -6.63 15.49 -27.44
CA TYR A 314 -5.80 15.73 -26.25
C TYR A 314 -4.42 15.09 -26.41
N ASP A 315 -3.39 15.78 -25.94
CA ASP A 315 -2.00 15.32 -25.99
C ASP A 315 -1.44 15.05 -24.58
N PRO A 316 -1.68 13.85 -24.00
CA PRO A 316 -1.25 13.53 -22.64
C PRO A 316 0.23 13.11 -22.57
N GLU A 317 1.04 13.83 -21.80
CA GLU A 317 2.32 13.32 -21.31
C GLU A 317 2.05 12.16 -20.34
N VAL A 318 2.76 11.04 -20.50
CA VAL A 318 2.62 9.85 -19.65
C VAL A 318 3.98 9.51 -19.05
N ILE A 319 4.04 9.52 -17.72
CA ILE A 319 5.21 9.16 -16.93
C ILE A 319 4.87 7.95 -16.07
N ASP A 320 5.67 6.90 -16.20
CA ASP A 320 5.71 5.79 -15.25
C ASP A 320 6.71 6.16 -14.16
N ILE A 321 6.24 6.43 -12.94
CA ILE A 321 7.10 7.00 -11.89
C ILE A 321 8.18 6.03 -11.41
N ARG A 322 7.97 4.71 -11.58
CA ARG A 322 8.81 3.57 -11.13
C ARG A 322 9.20 3.59 -9.65
N SER A 323 9.96 4.59 -9.22
CA SER A 323 10.29 4.84 -7.83
C SER A 323 9.07 5.38 -7.07
N LEU A 324 8.64 4.62 -6.08
CA LEU A 324 7.57 4.99 -5.14
C LEU A 324 8.13 5.64 -3.87
N LYS A 325 9.44 5.47 -3.63
CA LYS A 325 10.19 6.08 -2.53
C LYS A 325 11.71 6.04 -2.80
N PRO A 326 12.41 7.19 -2.93
CA PRO A 326 11.88 8.55 -3.05
C PRO A 326 11.21 8.80 -4.42
N PHE A 327 10.33 9.80 -4.53
CA PHE A 327 9.78 10.20 -5.84
C PHE A 327 10.80 11.00 -6.67
N ASP A 328 10.84 10.76 -7.98
CA ASP A 328 11.57 11.61 -8.94
C ASP A 328 10.86 12.96 -9.17
N LEU A 329 11.03 13.87 -8.20
CA LEU A 329 10.48 15.22 -8.27
C LEU A 329 11.15 16.09 -9.36
N TYR A 330 12.29 15.68 -9.93
CA TYR A 330 12.92 16.40 -11.04
C TYR A 330 12.13 16.20 -12.33
N THR A 331 11.95 14.94 -12.75
CA THR A 331 11.20 14.58 -13.96
C THR A 331 9.74 14.99 -13.83
N ILE A 332 9.11 14.70 -12.68
CA ILE A 332 7.72 15.10 -12.40
C ILE A 332 7.59 16.63 -12.41
N GLY A 333 8.48 17.35 -11.72
CA GLY A 333 8.46 18.82 -11.67
C GLY A 333 8.61 19.47 -13.05
N ASN A 334 9.43 18.91 -13.93
CA ASN A 334 9.59 19.43 -15.30
C ASN A 334 8.36 19.17 -16.17
N SER A 335 7.71 18.02 -16.00
CA SER A 335 6.41 17.70 -16.63
C SER A 335 5.30 18.68 -16.17
N VAL A 336 5.18 18.89 -14.86
CA VAL A 336 4.17 19.80 -14.26
C VAL A 336 4.32 21.23 -14.77
N LYS A 337 5.57 21.75 -14.85
CA LYS A 337 5.88 23.10 -15.37
C LYS A 337 5.49 23.31 -16.84
N LYS A 338 5.33 22.23 -17.61
CA LYS A 338 4.98 22.27 -19.04
C LYS A 338 3.48 22.12 -19.27
N THR A 339 2.82 21.18 -18.57
CA THR A 339 1.42 20.83 -18.85
C THR A 339 0.40 21.53 -17.95
N HIS A 340 0.85 22.07 -16.81
CA HIS A 340 0.06 22.77 -15.79
C HIS A 340 -1.10 21.97 -15.16
N ARG A 341 -1.27 20.71 -15.53
CA ARG A 341 -2.34 19.80 -15.09
C ARG A 341 -1.76 18.44 -14.79
N VAL A 342 -2.24 17.79 -13.72
CA VAL A 342 -1.77 16.48 -13.27
C VAL A 342 -2.94 15.55 -12.98
N LEU A 343 -2.85 14.35 -13.55
CA LEU A 343 -3.68 13.20 -13.22
C LEU A 343 -2.78 12.07 -12.72
N ILE A 344 -2.97 11.60 -11.49
CA ILE A 344 -2.33 10.39 -10.96
C ILE A 344 -3.28 9.21 -11.19
N VAL A 345 -2.74 8.06 -11.61
CA VAL A 345 -3.49 6.82 -11.84
C VAL A 345 -2.76 5.64 -11.17
N GLU A 346 -3.34 5.12 -10.09
CA GLU A 346 -2.79 4.04 -9.26
C GLU A 346 -3.79 2.88 -9.08
N GLU A 347 -3.29 1.67 -8.78
CA GLU A 347 -4.15 0.54 -8.37
C GLU A 347 -4.32 0.45 -6.84
N CYS A 348 -3.55 1.24 -6.08
CA CYS A 348 -3.66 1.33 -4.62
C CYS A 348 -5.04 1.84 -4.17
N MET A 349 -5.35 1.69 -2.88
CA MET A 349 -6.54 2.26 -2.25
C MET A 349 -6.48 3.79 -2.31
N ARG A 350 -7.63 4.46 -2.53
CA ARG A 350 -7.70 5.92 -2.48
C ARG A 350 -7.27 6.49 -1.12
N THR A 351 -7.65 5.82 -0.03
CA THR A 351 -7.31 6.25 1.33
C THR A 351 -5.92 5.75 1.69
N GLY A 352 -4.97 6.69 1.88
CA GLY A 352 -3.58 6.35 2.21
C GLY A 352 -2.73 5.83 1.04
N GLY A 353 -3.25 5.82 -0.19
CA GLY A 353 -2.52 5.40 -1.40
C GLY A 353 -1.29 6.25 -1.72
N ILE A 354 -0.42 5.72 -2.57
CA ILE A 354 0.80 6.40 -3.06
C ILE A 354 0.45 7.76 -3.69
N GLY A 355 -0.67 7.82 -4.39
CA GLY A 355 -1.21 9.02 -5.01
C GLY A 355 -1.56 10.15 -4.03
N ALA A 356 -1.84 9.84 -2.75
CA ALA A 356 -2.05 10.86 -1.72
C ALA A 356 -0.73 11.54 -1.34
N SER A 357 0.31 10.76 -1.03
CA SER A 357 1.67 11.25 -0.76
C SER A 357 2.26 12.02 -1.96
N LEU A 358 2.03 11.52 -3.17
CA LEU A 358 2.46 12.17 -4.41
C LEU A 358 1.70 13.48 -4.68
N THR A 359 0.39 13.51 -4.41
CA THR A 359 -0.41 14.75 -4.47
C THR A 359 0.13 15.81 -3.50
N ALA A 360 0.47 15.43 -2.27
CA ALA A 360 1.07 16.34 -1.30
C ALA A 360 2.41 16.91 -1.81
N ALA A 361 3.34 16.02 -2.20
CA ALA A 361 4.65 16.43 -2.70
C ALA A 361 4.58 17.36 -3.93
N ILE A 362 3.64 17.11 -4.86
CA ILE A 362 3.46 17.97 -6.04
C ILE A 362 2.92 19.35 -5.66
N ASN A 363 1.99 19.45 -4.70
CA ASN A 363 1.51 20.75 -4.23
C ASN A 363 2.60 21.50 -3.45
N GLU A 364 3.34 20.83 -2.57
CA GLU A 364 4.43 21.43 -1.78
C GLU A 364 5.57 22.02 -2.64
N ASN A 365 5.87 21.40 -3.78
CA ASN A 365 7.01 21.78 -4.62
C ASN A 365 6.62 22.55 -5.90
N PHE A 366 5.40 22.36 -6.43
CA PHE A 366 5.02 22.81 -7.78
C PHE A 366 3.62 23.46 -7.88
N HIS A 367 2.93 23.76 -6.77
CA HIS A 367 1.59 24.37 -6.78
C HIS A 367 1.45 25.58 -7.72
N ASP A 368 2.43 26.48 -7.74
CA ASP A 368 2.38 27.72 -8.52
C ASP A 368 2.43 27.51 -10.05
N TYR A 369 2.66 26.27 -10.50
CA TYR A 369 2.57 25.85 -11.91
C TYR A 369 1.22 25.17 -12.25
N LEU A 370 0.30 24.99 -11.30
CA LEU A 370 -0.95 24.25 -11.51
C LEU A 370 -2.12 25.16 -11.94
N ASP A 371 -2.62 24.92 -13.15
CA ASP A 371 -3.87 25.48 -13.70
C ASP A 371 -5.13 24.87 -13.05
N ALA A 372 -5.01 23.66 -12.49
CA ALA A 372 -6.10 22.91 -11.87
C ALA A 372 -5.57 22.02 -10.72
N PRO A 373 -6.39 21.68 -9.71
CA PRO A 373 -5.99 20.76 -8.65
C PRO A 373 -5.52 19.41 -9.20
N VAL A 374 -4.47 18.85 -8.60
CA VAL A 374 -4.01 17.48 -8.88
C VAL A 374 -5.18 16.51 -8.64
N MET A 375 -5.56 15.74 -9.66
CA MET A 375 -6.55 14.69 -9.51
C MET A 375 -5.85 13.35 -9.33
N CYS A 376 -6.33 12.52 -8.41
CA CYS A 376 -5.91 11.12 -8.30
C CYS A 376 -7.09 10.20 -8.61
N LEU A 377 -6.88 9.24 -9.50
CA LEU A 377 -7.71 8.06 -9.70
C LEU A 377 -7.01 6.86 -9.07
N SER A 378 -7.68 6.26 -8.09
CA SER A 378 -7.20 5.11 -7.33
C SER A 378 -8.28 4.04 -7.35
N SER A 379 -7.94 2.78 -7.03
CA SER A 379 -8.93 1.72 -6.87
C SER A 379 -9.92 2.02 -5.74
N GLN A 380 -11.10 1.41 -5.83
CA GLN A 380 -12.15 1.53 -4.81
C GLN A 380 -11.65 1.07 -3.44
N ASP A 381 -12.12 1.76 -2.40
CA ASP A 381 -11.71 1.56 -1.01
C ASP A 381 -12.52 0.43 -0.36
N VAL A 382 -12.39 -0.78 -0.94
CA VAL A 382 -13.10 -2.00 -0.54
C VAL A 382 -12.17 -3.22 -0.66
N PRO A 383 -12.43 -4.31 0.10
CA PRO A 383 -11.80 -5.60 -0.15
C PRO A 383 -12.13 -6.12 -1.56
N THR A 384 -11.14 -6.64 -2.29
CA THR A 384 -11.32 -7.10 -3.67
C THR A 384 -12.25 -8.32 -3.73
N PRO A 385 -13.41 -8.24 -4.42
CA PRO A 385 -14.39 -9.33 -4.44
C PRO A 385 -14.02 -10.41 -5.47
N TYR A 386 -14.36 -11.68 -5.18
CA TYR A 386 -14.07 -12.83 -6.06
C TYR A 386 -14.85 -12.83 -7.39
N ALA A 387 -16.02 -12.19 -7.44
CA ALA A 387 -16.84 -12.15 -8.66
C ALA A 387 -16.20 -11.20 -9.69
N GLY A 388 -15.70 -11.73 -10.81
CA GLY A 388 -14.87 -10.98 -11.77
C GLY A 388 -15.45 -9.66 -12.29
N THR A 389 -16.76 -9.53 -12.42
CA THR A 389 -17.42 -8.26 -12.79
C THR A 389 -17.34 -7.20 -11.68
N LEU A 390 -17.38 -7.61 -10.41
CA LEU A 390 -17.16 -6.71 -9.28
C LEU A 390 -15.67 -6.42 -9.07
N GLU A 391 -14.80 -7.41 -9.31
CA GLU A 391 -13.34 -7.25 -9.28
C GLU A 391 -12.90 -6.16 -10.28
N GLU A 392 -13.37 -6.25 -11.52
CA GLU A 392 -13.15 -5.25 -12.58
C GLU A 392 -13.63 -3.85 -12.18
N TRP A 393 -14.74 -3.73 -11.45
CA TRP A 393 -15.28 -2.45 -10.97
C TRP A 393 -14.50 -1.85 -9.79
N THR A 394 -13.65 -2.63 -9.09
CA THR A 394 -12.77 -2.08 -8.05
C THR A 394 -11.55 -1.36 -8.62
N VAL A 395 -11.09 -1.73 -9.81
CA VAL A 395 -9.86 -1.21 -10.44
C VAL A 395 -10.17 -0.05 -11.40
N VAL A 396 -9.27 0.93 -11.50
CA VAL A 396 -9.43 2.08 -12.40
C VAL A 396 -9.44 1.65 -13.87
N GLN A 397 -10.51 1.98 -14.59
CA GLN A 397 -10.72 1.60 -15.99
C GLN A 397 -10.31 2.72 -16.97
N PRO A 398 -9.82 2.39 -18.18
CA PRO A 398 -9.39 3.39 -19.18
C PRO A 398 -10.41 4.48 -19.51
N ALA A 399 -11.72 4.15 -19.49
CA ALA A 399 -12.79 5.13 -19.71
C ALA A 399 -12.89 6.20 -18.61
N GLN A 400 -12.57 5.85 -17.36
CA GLN A 400 -12.52 6.81 -16.25
C GLN A 400 -11.32 7.76 -16.40
N ILE A 401 -10.17 7.25 -16.85
CA ILE A 401 -8.97 8.04 -17.15
C ILE A 401 -9.27 9.06 -18.27
N VAL A 402 -9.92 8.63 -19.36
CA VAL A 402 -10.38 9.54 -20.44
C VAL A 402 -11.28 10.64 -19.87
N THR A 403 -12.27 10.28 -19.05
CA THR A 403 -13.23 11.22 -18.46
C THR A 403 -12.54 12.24 -17.53
N ALA A 404 -11.57 11.81 -16.73
CA ALA A 404 -10.80 12.66 -15.83
C ALA A 404 -9.93 13.69 -16.57
N VAL A 405 -9.27 13.28 -17.66
CA VAL A 405 -8.50 14.21 -18.51
C VAL A 405 -9.43 15.25 -19.16
N GLU A 406 -10.59 14.82 -19.67
CA GLU A 406 -11.58 15.75 -20.23
C GLU A 406 -12.05 16.79 -19.21
N GLN A 407 -12.32 16.38 -17.97
CA GLN A 407 -12.67 17.29 -16.87
C GLN A 407 -11.56 18.29 -16.53
N LEU A 408 -10.31 17.83 -16.39
CA LEU A 408 -9.16 18.68 -16.06
C LEU A 408 -8.82 19.69 -17.17
N CYS A 409 -8.95 19.29 -18.44
CA CYS A 409 -8.69 20.18 -19.57
C CYS A 409 -9.82 21.20 -19.80
N GLN A 410 -11.08 20.86 -19.49
CA GLN A 410 -12.22 21.76 -19.67
C GLN A 410 -12.44 22.72 -18.48
N GLY A 411 -12.02 22.34 -17.26
CA GLY A 411 -12.31 23.05 -16.01
C GLY A 411 -11.75 24.48 -15.87
N THR A 412 -10.75 24.88 -16.66
CA THR A 412 -10.16 26.24 -16.58
C THR A 412 -11.02 27.34 -17.22
N GLY A 413 -12.13 26.99 -17.86
CA GLY A 413 -13.13 27.96 -18.31
C GLY A 413 -13.89 28.58 -17.14
N ARG A 414 -13.42 29.72 -16.61
CA ARG A 414 -14.18 30.56 -15.65
C ARG A 414 -15.60 30.79 -16.18
N VAL A 415 -16.59 30.14 -15.55
CA VAL A 415 -18.00 30.30 -15.90
C VAL A 415 -18.45 31.72 -15.57
N LYS A 416 -18.32 32.62 -16.55
CA LYS A 416 -19.14 33.83 -16.59
C LYS A 416 -20.59 33.37 -16.67
N GLN A 417 -21.32 33.47 -15.56
CA GLN A 417 -22.78 33.44 -15.59
C GLN A 417 -23.28 34.61 -16.45
N ARG A 418 -23.37 34.38 -17.76
CA ARG A 418 -24.21 35.19 -18.63
C ARG A 418 -25.65 34.86 -18.26
N GLY A 419 -26.29 35.78 -17.53
CA GLY A 419 -27.73 35.73 -17.32
C GLY A 419 -28.43 35.64 -18.66
N GLY A 420 -29.00 34.48 -18.95
CA GLY A 420 -29.72 34.14 -20.16
C GLY A 420 -30.72 33.05 -19.76
N THR A 421 -31.99 33.30 -20.04
CA THR A 421 -33.11 32.50 -19.56
C THR A 421 -33.00 31.04 -19.98
N GLU A 422 -32.89 30.11 -19.02
CA GLU A 422 -33.20 28.70 -19.28
C GLU A 422 -34.64 28.60 -19.81
N SER A 423 -34.86 27.69 -20.75
CA SER A 423 -36.16 27.50 -21.41
C SER A 423 -37.06 26.59 -20.57
N GLU A 424 -38.36 26.93 -20.47
CA GLU A 424 -39.36 26.12 -19.76
C GLU A 424 -39.40 24.64 -20.19
N ALA A 425 -38.91 24.32 -21.40
CA ALA A 425 -38.78 22.94 -21.86
C ALA A 425 -37.84 22.11 -20.97
N SER A 426 -36.67 22.65 -20.61
CA SER A 426 -35.66 21.94 -19.83
C SER A 426 -36.06 21.71 -18.37
N GLU A 427 -36.90 22.56 -17.79
CA GLU A 427 -37.42 22.37 -16.43
C GLU A 427 -38.49 21.26 -16.39
N LYS A 428 -39.42 21.27 -17.36
CA LYS A 428 -40.44 20.21 -17.52
C LYS A 428 -39.83 18.83 -17.79
N GLU A 429 -38.69 18.77 -18.48
CA GLU A 429 -37.96 17.53 -18.73
C GLU A 429 -37.30 16.98 -17.45
N ARG A 430 -36.57 17.82 -16.69
CA ARG A 430 -36.01 17.43 -15.37
C ARG A 430 -37.10 17.05 -14.35
N GLU A 431 -38.28 17.67 -14.41
CA GLU A 431 -39.41 17.29 -13.54
C GLU A 431 -39.99 15.92 -13.91
N LYS A 432 -40.05 15.59 -15.20
CA LYS A 432 -40.45 14.26 -15.71
C LYS A 432 -39.47 13.18 -15.25
N GLU A 433 -38.16 13.43 -15.34
CA GLU A 433 -37.13 12.51 -14.83
C GLU A 433 -37.25 12.28 -13.32
N ARG A 434 -37.43 13.34 -12.52
CA ARG A 434 -37.67 13.23 -11.06
C ARG A 434 -38.89 12.38 -10.74
N LYS A 435 -39.98 12.52 -11.48
CA LYS A 435 -41.22 11.72 -11.32
C LYS A 435 -40.99 10.24 -11.67
N ILE A 436 -40.23 9.94 -12.72
CA ILE A 436 -39.82 8.57 -13.07
C ILE A 436 -38.94 7.96 -11.97
N SER A 437 -37.96 8.72 -11.47
CA SER A 437 -37.08 8.28 -10.38
C SER A 437 -37.85 8.00 -9.08
N MET A 438 -38.82 8.85 -8.71
CA MET A 438 -39.68 8.58 -7.54
C MET A 438 -40.50 7.31 -7.71
N ALA A 439 -41.09 7.07 -8.88
CA ALA A 439 -41.86 5.86 -9.15
C ALA A 439 -40.99 4.59 -9.00
N ALA A 440 -39.77 4.59 -9.55
CA ALA A 440 -38.83 3.48 -9.42
C ALA A 440 -38.45 3.20 -7.94
N ILE A 441 -38.18 4.25 -7.16
CA ILE A 441 -37.90 4.14 -5.72
C ILE A 441 -39.11 3.56 -4.97
N THR A 442 -40.33 4.04 -5.26
CA THR A 442 -41.56 3.51 -4.65
C THR A 442 -41.75 2.02 -4.96
N SER A 443 -41.54 1.59 -6.21
CA SER A 443 -41.60 0.16 -6.57
C SER A 443 -40.55 -0.69 -5.85
N ALA A 444 -39.32 -0.20 -5.70
CA ALA A 444 -38.27 -0.90 -4.97
C ALA A 444 -38.60 -1.09 -3.48
N VAL A 445 -39.14 -0.06 -2.82
CA VAL A 445 -39.58 -0.14 -1.41
C VAL A 445 -40.72 -1.16 -1.23
N ILE A 446 -41.68 -1.19 -2.16
CA ILE A 446 -42.79 -2.19 -2.14
C ILE A 446 -42.25 -3.62 -2.31
N ALA A 447 -41.28 -3.83 -3.21
CA ALA A 447 -40.66 -5.14 -3.40
C ALA A 447 -39.91 -5.63 -2.14
N ILE A 448 -39.14 -4.74 -1.50
CA ILE A 448 -38.43 -5.05 -0.25
C ILE A 448 -39.41 -5.38 0.89
N ALA A 449 -40.49 -4.62 1.04
CA ALA A 449 -41.54 -4.90 2.01
C ALA A 449 -42.21 -6.27 1.78
N GLY A 450 -42.44 -6.65 0.52
CA GLY A 450 -42.95 -7.97 0.16
C GLY A 450 -42.01 -9.13 0.52
N ILE A 451 -40.70 -8.96 0.31
CA ILE A 451 -39.66 -9.94 0.70
C ILE A 451 -39.63 -10.12 2.22
N ILE A 452 -39.70 -9.02 2.98
CA ILE A 452 -39.73 -9.04 4.46
C ILE A 452 -40.98 -9.75 4.98
N LEU A 453 -42.17 -9.45 4.42
CA LEU A 453 -43.40 -10.18 4.77
C LEU A 453 -43.31 -11.67 4.44
N GLY A 454 -42.71 -12.03 3.30
CA GLY A 454 -42.45 -13.42 2.93
C GLY A 454 -41.57 -14.13 3.95
N TRP A 455 -40.45 -13.51 4.36
CA TRP A 455 -39.56 -14.04 5.40
C TRP A 455 -40.28 -14.27 6.74
N ILE A 456 -40.99 -13.26 7.24
CA ILE A 456 -41.77 -13.35 8.49
C ILE A 456 -42.82 -14.47 8.40
N THR A 457 -43.46 -14.65 7.24
CA THR A 457 -44.47 -15.70 7.02
C THR A 457 -43.84 -17.10 7.03
N ILE A 458 -42.66 -17.27 6.44
CA ILE A 458 -41.89 -18.53 6.46
C ILE A 458 -41.42 -18.84 7.89
N GLU A 459 -40.87 -17.84 8.60
CA GLU A 459 -40.37 -18.01 9.96
C GLU A 459 -41.49 -18.41 10.92
N LEU A 460 -42.65 -17.75 10.86
CA LEU A 460 -43.84 -18.11 11.65
C LEU A 460 -44.40 -19.51 11.29
N ALA A 461 -44.32 -19.92 10.03
CA ALA A 461 -44.77 -21.24 9.59
C ALA A 461 -43.81 -22.37 9.98
N CYS A 462 -42.50 -22.12 9.99
CA CYS A 462 -41.48 -23.11 10.36
C CYS A 462 -41.27 -23.24 11.88
N LYS A 463 -41.64 -22.22 12.67
CA LYS A 463 -41.39 -22.18 14.11
C LYS A 463 -41.88 -23.43 14.88
N PRO A 464 -43.11 -23.96 14.68
CA PRO A 464 -43.58 -25.14 15.39
C PRO A 464 -42.77 -26.41 15.08
N CYS A 465 -42.25 -26.54 13.86
CA CYS A 465 -41.37 -27.67 13.49
C CYS A 465 -39.97 -27.54 14.11
N LEU A 466 -39.44 -26.32 14.22
CA LEU A 466 -38.15 -26.06 14.87
C LEU A 466 -38.23 -26.27 16.40
N GLU A 467 -39.31 -25.82 17.04
CA GLU A 467 -39.54 -26.00 18.47
C GLU A 467 -39.75 -27.50 18.80
N SER A 468 -40.60 -28.22 18.04
CA SER A 468 -40.79 -29.68 18.22
C SER A 468 -39.53 -30.50 17.90
N GLY A 469 -38.75 -30.11 16.89
CA GLY A 469 -37.46 -30.74 16.59
C GLY A 469 -36.43 -30.55 17.70
N ARG A 470 -36.46 -29.41 18.40
CA ARG A 470 -35.59 -29.12 19.54
C ARG A 470 -35.96 -29.93 20.77
N GLU A 471 -37.24 -30.01 21.12
CA GLU A 471 -37.71 -30.89 22.22
C GLU A 471 -37.33 -32.36 22.01
N ALA A 472 -37.39 -32.85 20.76
CA ALA A 472 -36.99 -34.21 20.41
C ALA A 472 -35.47 -34.44 20.57
N ILE A 473 -34.65 -33.42 20.28
CA ILE A 473 -33.20 -33.47 20.49
C ILE A 473 -32.87 -33.42 21.99
N ASP A 474 -33.43 -32.48 22.75
CA ASP A 474 -33.13 -32.32 24.17
C ASP A 474 -33.55 -33.57 24.99
N ARG A 475 -34.72 -34.17 24.70
CA ARG A 475 -35.11 -35.48 25.27
C ARG A 475 -34.22 -36.65 24.87
N SER A 476 -33.53 -36.58 23.72
CA SER A 476 -32.58 -37.63 23.30
C SER A 476 -31.21 -37.50 23.98
N LEU A 477 -30.88 -36.31 24.50
CA LEU A 477 -29.62 -36.00 25.14
C LEU A 477 -29.68 -36.08 26.67
N ASN A 478 -30.85 -35.91 27.29
CA ASN A 478 -31.01 -35.93 28.74
C ASN A 478 -32.35 -36.57 29.15
N PRO A 479 -32.39 -37.87 29.53
CA PRO A 479 -33.64 -38.62 29.71
C PRO A 479 -34.39 -38.30 31.02
N ASP A 480 -33.73 -37.70 32.00
CA ASP A 480 -34.28 -37.39 33.34
C ASP A 480 -34.71 -35.91 33.51
N TYR A 481 -34.94 -35.18 32.41
CA TYR A 481 -35.34 -33.76 32.45
C TYR A 481 -36.86 -33.59 32.60
N ASP A 482 -37.31 -33.23 33.79
CA ASP A 482 -38.70 -32.84 34.12
C ASP A 482 -38.80 -31.29 34.18
N PRO A 483 -39.68 -30.64 33.39
CA PRO A 483 -39.72 -29.18 33.29
C PRO A 483 -40.47 -28.46 34.43
N ASP A 484 -41.17 -29.17 35.33
CA ASP A 484 -42.07 -28.55 36.33
C ASP A 484 -41.39 -28.18 37.68
N ASP A 485 -40.09 -28.45 37.87
CA ASP A 485 -39.38 -28.15 39.12
C ASP A 485 -38.72 -26.75 39.12
N GLN A 486 -39.45 -25.74 39.63
CA GLN A 486 -38.92 -24.41 39.96
C GLN A 486 -39.51 -23.87 41.27
N ASP A 487 -38.67 -23.65 42.29
CA ASP A 487 -38.99 -22.75 43.40
C ASP A 487 -37.73 -22.24 44.13
N VAL A 488 -37.56 -20.90 44.21
CA VAL A 488 -36.88 -20.11 45.29
C VAL A 488 -35.37 -20.36 45.55
N ASP A 489 -34.48 -19.38 45.76
CA ASP A 489 -34.58 -17.94 46.09
C ASP A 489 -33.49 -17.09 45.40
N THR A 490 -33.60 -15.76 45.49
CA THR A 490 -32.59 -14.77 45.07
C THR A 490 -31.82 -14.19 46.25
N SER A 491 -30.48 -14.28 46.30
CA SER A 491 -29.61 -13.26 46.95
C SER A 491 -28.09 -13.47 46.82
N SER A 492 -27.36 -12.36 47.03
CA SER A 492 -25.95 -12.23 47.47
C SER A 492 -24.78 -12.45 46.49
N ASP A 493 -24.12 -11.31 46.21
CA ASP A 493 -22.68 -11.03 46.33
C ASP A 493 -21.59 -11.79 45.54
N VAL A 494 -20.95 -10.97 44.70
CA VAL A 494 -19.58 -11.07 44.17
C VAL A 494 -18.55 -11.59 45.18
N ARG A 495 -17.81 -12.65 44.81
CA ARG A 495 -16.39 -12.84 45.17
C ARG A 495 -15.67 -13.79 44.21
N SER A 496 -14.42 -13.46 43.87
CA SER A 496 -13.57 -14.24 42.96
C SER A 496 -12.94 -15.46 43.67
N PRO A 497 -12.82 -16.62 43.01
CA PRO A 497 -11.98 -17.72 43.49
C PRO A 497 -10.49 -17.47 43.18
N LEU A 498 -9.62 -17.92 44.08
CA LEU A 498 -8.16 -17.83 43.97
C LEU A 498 -7.57 -19.06 43.28
N ILE A 499 -6.40 -18.90 42.65
CA ILE A 499 -5.60 -20.02 42.11
C ILE A 499 -4.91 -20.78 43.25
N PRO A 500 -5.06 -22.12 43.36
CA PRO A 500 -4.20 -22.95 44.19
C PRO A 500 -2.99 -23.46 43.39
N ASN A 501 -1.77 -23.29 43.92
CA ASN A 501 -0.55 -23.88 43.37
C ASN A 501 -0.39 -25.34 43.83
N HIS A 502 0.15 -26.21 42.98
CA HIS A 502 0.84 -27.44 43.39
C HIS A 502 2.08 -27.70 42.50
N PRO A 503 3.09 -28.45 42.99
CA PRO A 503 4.45 -28.46 42.44
C PRO A 503 4.65 -29.44 41.26
N PRO A 504 5.76 -29.32 40.51
CA PRO A 504 6.06 -30.19 39.36
C PRO A 504 6.56 -31.58 39.78
N ASP A 505 6.38 -32.55 38.88
CA ASP A 505 7.05 -33.86 38.90
C ASP A 505 7.77 -34.09 37.55
N ASN A 506 8.88 -34.81 37.56
CA ASN A 506 9.78 -34.98 36.42
C ASN A 506 9.75 -36.41 35.88
N SER A 507 9.28 -36.60 34.64
CA SER A 507 9.61 -37.80 33.85
C SER A 507 9.50 -37.56 32.35
N ASP A 508 10.64 -37.61 31.65
CA ASP A 508 10.71 -37.68 30.19
C ASP A 508 10.42 -39.11 29.69
N PRO A 509 9.68 -39.27 28.57
CA PRO A 509 9.69 -40.48 27.76
C PRO A 509 10.49 -40.31 26.45
N ASP A 510 11.31 -41.32 26.14
CA ASP A 510 12.21 -41.42 24.99
C ASP A 510 11.47 -41.47 23.62
N PRO A 511 11.94 -40.77 22.56
CA PRO A 511 11.16 -40.61 21.32
C PRO A 511 11.35 -41.76 20.33
N SER A 512 10.44 -42.73 20.33
CA SER A 512 10.30 -43.71 19.24
C SER A 512 8.86 -44.21 19.06
N THR A 513 8.54 -44.65 17.84
CA THR A 513 7.21 -45.13 17.38
C THR A 513 6.15 -44.02 17.19
N ALA A 514 5.37 -43.92 16.10
CA ALA A 514 5.59 -44.00 14.65
C ALA A 514 4.22 -44.12 13.95
N ILE A 515 3.94 -43.21 12.99
CA ILE A 515 3.14 -43.45 11.76
C ILE A 515 1.60 -43.68 11.90
N LYS A 516 0.84 -43.03 10.98
CA LYS A 516 -0.63 -43.11 10.72
C LYS A 516 -1.53 -42.33 11.70
N SER A 517 -2.65 -41.74 11.27
CA SER A 517 -3.28 -41.66 9.93
C SER A 517 -4.36 -40.56 9.84
N VAL A 518 -4.76 -40.26 8.58
CA VAL A 518 -5.84 -39.36 8.10
C VAL A 518 -5.41 -37.91 8.03
#